data_AF-A0A7Y5DWY9-F1
#
_entry.id   AF-A0A7Y5DWY9-F1
#
_cell.length_a   1.000
_cell.length_b   1.000
_cell.length_c   1.000
_cell.angle_alpha   90.00
_cell.angle_beta   90.00
_cell.angle_gamma   90.00
#
_symmetry.space_group_name_H-M   'P 1'
#
loop_
_entity.id
_entity.type
_entity.pdbx_description
1 polymer ?
#
loop_
_entity_poly.entity_id
_entity_poly.type
_entity_poly.pdbx_seq_one_letter_code
_entity_poly.pdbx_strand_id
1 'polypeptide(L)'
;MRHRPYSFALVALVPLACAETPAAHGPVAVGQSDLYADAGSGTVAVAPASNDAGPAATSALTSAPVDGGAAQAGGEHIDLARRKFGTRDGAGCLAELDAYDRGEARPQYKTTDPGASYAMMRAQCMMLAGDCDGGKSLMQRALTANNSTGQSQQMLMRSTEGTASMYCVGDKLSPRDQVLRASNELTQAAAGSKQVDSATCRRDYELVKRLGPQLSGGSEDQAKKAEAGLIWSAPNCFGRAGDCAAALASYRAEIEPKMTVKDPAIREKAIQNGFPDHVPSCKKN
;
A
#
# COMPACT_ATOMS: atom_id res chain seq x y z
N MET A 1 26.02 -51.53 -5.38
CA MET A 1 25.95 -50.83 -6.68
C MET A 1 24.64 -51.24 -7.35
N ARG A 2 23.64 -50.36 -7.39
CA ARG A 2 22.33 -50.61 -8.02
C ARG A 2 22.05 -49.45 -8.99
N HIS A 3 21.98 -49.77 -10.27
CA HIS A 3 21.69 -48.82 -11.35
C HIS A 3 20.20 -48.42 -11.31
N ARG A 4 19.94 -47.11 -11.33
CA ARG A 4 18.61 -46.54 -11.60
C ARG A 4 18.48 -46.24 -13.10
N PRO A 5 17.38 -46.62 -13.76
CA PRO A 5 17.14 -46.23 -15.15
C PRO A 5 16.66 -44.78 -15.25
N TYR A 6 17.22 -44.07 -16.23
CA TYR A 6 16.80 -42.72 -16.64
C TYR A 6 15.52 -42.80 -17.47
N SER A 7 14.44 -42.16 -17.00
CA SER A 7 13.25 -41.90 -17.79
C SER A 7 13.45 -40.61 -18.59
N PHE A 8 13.45 -40.72 -19.91
CA PHE A 8 13.37 -39.59 -20.83
C PHE A 8 11.91 -39.09 -20.87
N ALA A 9 11.69 -37.84 -20.44
CA ALA A 9 10.42 -37.16 -20.62
C ALA A 9 10.40 -36.49 -22.00
N LEU A 10 9.40 -36.87 -22.81
CA LEU A 10 9.05 -36.23 -24.07
C LEU A 10 8.62 -34.78 -23.82
N VAL A 11 9.32 -33.83 -24.42
CA VAL A 11 8.88 -32.43 -24.51
C VAL A 11 7.94 -32.32 -25.71
N ALA A 12 6.65 -32.14 -25.45
CA ALA A 12 5.67 -31.81 -26.47
C ALA A 12 5.75 -30.30 -26.80
N LEU A 13 6.16 -29.98 -28.02
CA LEU A 13 6.07 -28.65 -28.62
C LEU A 13 4.59 -28.31 -28.87
N VAL A 14 4.09 -27.29 -28.17
CA VAL A 14 2.80 -26.67 -28.47
C VAL A 14 3.03 -25.51 -29.46
N PRO A 15 2.31 -25.43 -30.59
CA PRO A 15 2.42 -24.32 -31.51
C PRO A 15 1.78 -23.05 -30.93
N LEU A 16 2.54 -21.95 -30.93
CA LEU A 16 2.01 -20.59 -30.76
C LEU A 16 1.11 -20.26 -31.95
N ALA A 17 -0.19 -20.15 -31.72
CA ALA A 17 -1.10 -19.48 -32.63
C ALA A 17 -1.16 -17.99 -32.25
N CYS A 18 -0.75 -17.13 -33.18
CA CYS A 18 -0.98 -15.69 -33.13
C CYS A 18 -2.49 -15.44 -33.20
N ALA A 19 -3.08 -14.87 -32.15
CA ALA A 19 -4.42 -14.32 -32.20
C ALA A 19 -4.31 -12.82 -32.50
N GLU A 20 -4.83 -12.43 -33.66
CA GLU A 20 -5.04 -11.05 -34.09
C GLU A 20 -6.04 -10.35 -33.17
N THR A 21 -5.71 -9.14 -32.72
CA THR A 21 -6.58 -8.24 -31.98
C THR A 21 -7.47 -7.46 -32.95
N PRO A 22 -8.80 -7.61 -32.93
CA PRO A 22 -9.68 -6.67 -33.60
C PRO A 22 -9.92 -5.46 -32.69
N ALA A 23 -9.52 -4.29 -33.17
CA ALA A 23 -10.00 -3.01 -32.68
C ALA A 23 -11.50 -2.88 -33.00
N ALA A 24 -12.32 -2.65 -31.98
CA ALA A 24 -13.71 -2.28 -32.15
C ALA A 24 -14.04 -1.05 -31.30
N HIS A 25 -14.26 0.06 -31.99
CA HIS A 25 -14.86 1.27 -31.47
C HIS A 25 -16.40 1.13 -31.43
N GLY A 26 -16.99 1.62 -30.34
CA GLY A 26 -18.36 2.13 -30.26
C GLY A 26 -19.23 1.49 -29.18
N PRO A 27 -20.39 2.07 -28.82
CA PRO A 27 -20.76 3.49 -28.77
C PRO A 27 -20.98 3.98 -27.32
N VAL A 28 -20.96 5.30 -27.15
CA VAL A 28 -21.36 6.00 -25.92
C VAL A 28 -22.87 5.82 -25.73
N ALA A 29 -23.27 5.19 -24.62
CA ALA A 29 -24.65 5.13 -24.18
C ALA A 29 -24.85 6.07 -22.98
N VAL A 30 -25.85 6.93 -23.17
CA VAL A 30 -26.35 7.99 -22.32
C VAL A 30 -27.34 7.42 -21.30
N GLY A 31 -27.32 7.93 -20.05
CA GLY A 31 -28.57 8.21 -19.32
C GLY A 31 -28.77 7.63 -17.91
N GLN A 32 -29.14 8.56 -17.01
CA GLN A 32 -29.69 8.45 -15.64
C GLN A 32 -28.65 8.35 -14.52
N SER A 33 -28.22 9.45 -13.87
CA SER A 33 -28.95 10.59 -13.27
C SER A 33 -29.97 10.16 -12.23
N ASP A 34 -29.62 10.24 -10.95
CA ASP A 34 -30.21 11.19 -10.00
C ASP A 34 -29.71 10.92 -8.57
N LEU A 35 -29.28 12.00 -7.90
CA LEU A 35 -28.95 12.19 -6.47
C LEU A 35 -27.51 12.70 -6.25
N TYR A 36 -27.23 13.93 -6.71
CA TYR A 36 -26.47 14.95 -5.99
C TYR A 36 -26.63 16.28 -6.75
N ALA A 37 -27.76 16.95 -6.52
CA ALA A 37 -27.96 18.38 -6.81
C ALA A 37 -27.38 19.14 -5.60
N ASP A 38 -26.36 19.99 -5.74
CA ASP A 38 -26.36 21.41 -6.15
C ASP A 38 -25.82 22.19 -4.92
N ALA A 39 -25.14 23.34 -4.93
CA ALA A 39 -24.67 24.28 -5.92
C ALA A 39 -23.52 25.06 -5.24
N GLY A 40 -22.52 25.53 -5.98
CA GLY A 40 -21.57 26.50 -5.42
C GLY A 40 -20.26 26.74 -6.15
N SER A 41 -20.17 26.50 -7.47
CA SER A 41 -18.99 26.94 -8.24
C SER A 41 -19.21 28.34 -8.81
N GLY A 42 -18.79 29.35 -8.07
CA GLY A 42 -18.52 30.68 -8.61
C GLY A 42 -17.18 30.67 -9.34
N THR A 43 -17.20 30.73 -10.67
CA THR A 43 -16.02 30.98 -11.49
C THR A 43 -15.69 32.48 -11.46
N VAL A 44 -14.62 32.85 -10.75
CA VAL A 44 -14.02 34.19 -10.88
C VAL A 44 -12.92 34.11 -11.93
N ALA A 45 -13.11 34.80 -13.05
CA ALA A 45 -12.10 35.01 -14.07
C ALA A 45 -10.96 35.85 -13.49
N VAL A 46 -9.75 35.30 -13.45
CA VAL A 46 -8.53 36.03 -13.07
C VAL A 46 -7.86 36.56 -14.34
N ALA A 47 -7.76 37.87 -14.44
CA ALA A 47 -7.05 38.58 -15.50
C ALA A 47 -5.52 38.37 -15.37
N PRO A 48 -4.76 38.37 -16.48
CA PRO A 48 -3.30 38.32 -16.44
C PRO A 48 -2.76 39.71 -16.06
N ALA A 49 -2.21 39.84 -14.85
CA ALA A 49 -1.43 41.01 -14.46
C ALA A 49 0.03 40.79 -14.89
N SER A 50 0.43 41.52 -15.94
CA SER A 50 1.82 41.75 -16.30
C SER A 50 2.49 42.57 -15.19
N ASN A 51 3.52 42.01 -14.54
CA ASN A 51 4.38 42.77 -13.64
C ASN A 51 5.71 43.06 -14.33
N ASP A 52 5.92 44.36 -14.53
CA ASP A 52 7.12 44.99 -15.03
C ASP A 52 8.37 44.65 -14.20
N ALA A 53 9.48 44.65 -14.93
CA ALA A 53 10.84 44.47 -14.44
C ALA A 53 11.25 45.58 -13.45
N GLY A 54 11.62 45.17 -12.24
CA GLY A 54 12.34 45.98 -11.25
C GLY A 54 13.80 45.52 -11.10
N PRO A 55 14.73 46.42 -10.72
CA PRO A 55 16.16 46.24 -10.96
C PRO A 55 16.82 45.20 -10.04
N ALA A 56 17.72 44.43 -10.65
CA ALA A 56 18.59 43.46 -10.00
C ALA A 56 19.50 44.14 -8.96
N ALA A 57 19.14 44.02 -7.68
CA ALA A 57 20.08 44.22 -6.58
C ALA A 57 20.92 42.94 -6.43
N THR A 58 22.10 42.94 -7.05
CA THR A 58 23.15 41.94 -6.82
C THR A 58 23.71 42.08 -5.40
N SER A 59 23.02 41.49 -4.43
CA SER A 59 23.59 41.24 -3.10
C SER A 59 24.63 40.14 -3.23
N ALA A 60 25.89 40.54 -3.44
CA ALA A 60 27.05 39.68 -3.35
C ALA A 60 27.26 39.25 -1.87
N LEU A 61 26.48 38.27 -1.42
CA LEU A 61 26.81 37.50 -0.23
C LEU A 61 27.99 36.59 -0.60
N THR A 62 29.20 37.06 -0.28
CA THR A 62 30.41 36.24 -0.23
C THR A 62 30.17 35.09 0.74
N SER A 63 29.68 33.98 0.18
CA SER A 63 29.56 32.72 0.87
C SER A 63 30.99 32.22 1.08
N ALA A 64 31.44 32.18 2.33
CA ALA A 64 32.66 31.47 2.66
C ALA A 64 32.57 30.05 2.07
N PRO A 65 33.67 29.49 1.53
CA PRO A 65 33.67 28.11 1.04
C PRO A 65 33.35 27.22 2.23
N VAL A 66 32.09 26.78 2.29
CA VAL A 66 31.69 25.69 3.18
C VAL A 66 32.40 24.48 2.62
N ASP A 67 33.25 23.83 3.42
CA ASP A 67 33.98 22.62 3.05
C ASP A 67 33.01 21.56 2.50
N GLY A 68 32.82 21.58 1.18
CA GLY A 68 31.73 20.89 0.49
C GLY A 68 31.88 19.37 0.48
N GLY A 69 33.08 18.85 0.80
CA GLY A 69 33.37 17.43 0.76
C GLY A 69 32.52 16.59 1.72
N ALA A 70 32.31 17.07 2.96
CA ALA A 70 31.49 16.35 3.95
C ALA A 70 30.00 16.40 3.59
N ALA A 71 29.52 17.55 3.08
CA ALA A 71 28.14 17.70 2.63
C ALA A 71 27.84 16.85 1.37
N GLN A 72 28.80 16.77 0.44
CA GLN A 72 28.69 15.94 -0.77
C GLN A 72 28.70 14.45 -0.44
N ALA A 73 29.60 13.99 0.44
CA ALA A 73 29.66 12.59 0.87
C ALA A 73 28.37 12.16 1.60
N GLY A 74 27.80 13.04 2.42
CA GLY A 74 26.49 12.78 3.05
C GLY A 74 25.36 12.63 2.02
N GLY A 75 25.35 13.45 0.96
CA GLY A 75 24.36 13.37 -0.10
C GLY A 75 24.34 12.02 -0.83
N GLU A 76 25.52 11.46 -1.12
CA GLU A 76 25.64 10.16 -1.82
C GLU A 76 25.00 9.00 -1.03
N HIS A 77 25.26 8.93 0.27
CA HIS A 77 24.65 7.90 1.14
C HIS A 77 23.12 8.02 1.21
N ILE A 78 22.58 9.24 1.24
CA ILE A 78 21.12 9.44 1.20
C ILE A 78 20.51 8.95 -0.12
N ASP A 79 21.18 9.22 -1.25
CA ASP A 79 20.68 8.78 -2.56
C ASP A 79 20.78 7.26 -2.73
N LEU A 80 21.83 6.62 -2.19
CA LEU A 80 21.94 5.18 -2.10
C LEU A 80 20.82 4.60 -1.20
N ALA A 81 20.59 5.17 -0.02
CA ALA A 81 19.51 4.76 0.89
C ALA A 81 18.15 4.81 0.19
N ARG A 82 17.85 5.87 -0.57
CA ARG A 82 16.61 5.99 -1.37
C ARG A 82 16.47 4.90 -2.42
N ARG A 83 17.54 4.57 -3.15
CA ARG A 83 17.53 3.47 -4.14
C ARG A 83 17.29 2.11 -3.48
N LYS A 84 17.93 1.86 -2.33
CA LYS A 84 17.72 0.64 -1.53
C LYS A 84 16.30 0.56 -0.97
N PHE A 85 15.78 1.66 -0.45
CA PHE A 85 14.39 1.77 -0.01
C PHE A 85 13.40 1.46 -1.15
N GLY A 86 13.60 2.04 -2.35
CA GLY A 86 12.75 1.80 -3.51
C GLY A 86 12.73 0.36 -4.00
N THR A 87 13.82 -0.38 -3.78
CA THR A 87 13.92 -1.83 -4.05
C THR A 87 13.56 -2.70 -2.84
N ARG A 88 13.04 -2.09 -1.77
CA ARG A 88 12.64 -2.71 -0.50
C ARG A 88 13.79 -3.44 0.23
N ASP A 89 15.03 -3.08 -0.06
CA ASP A 89 16.21 -3.55 0.67
C ASP A 89 16.37 -2.76 1.98
N GLY A 90 15.59 -3.13 3.00
CA GLY A 90 15.57 -2.45 4.29
C GLY A 90 16.94 -2.45 5.00
N ALA A 91 17.63 -3.60 4.98
CA ALA A 91 18.95 -3.73 5.58
C ALA A 91 20.00 -2.87 4.85
N GLY A 92 20.02 -2.90 3.52
CA GLY A 92 20.88 -2.05 2.71
C GLY A 92 20.57 -0.56 2.90
N CYS A 93 19.28 -0.19 2.98
CA CYS A 93 18.89 1.19 3.28
C CYS A 93 19.45 1.66 4.63
N LEU A 94 19.29 0.86 5.69
CA LEU A 94 19.81 1.21 7.01
C LEU A 94 21.33 1.37 7.03
N ALA A 95 22.06 0.50 6.32
CA ALA A 95 23.51 0.58 6.24
C ALA A 95 23.99 1.92 5.65
N GLU A 96 23.29 2.43 4.63
CA GLU A 96 23.58 3.73 4.02
C GLU A 96 23.21 4.90 4.95
N LEU A 97 22.06 4.82 5.65
CA LEU A 97 21.69 5.83 6.65
C LEU A 97 22.66 5.86 7.84
N ASP A 98 23.17 4.71 8.27
CA ASP A 98 24.20 4.63 9.30
C ASP A 98 25.54 5.21 8.81
N ALA A 99 25.86 5.06 7.51
CA ALA A 99 27.03 5.69 6.92
C ALA A 99 26.91 7.23 6.88
N TYR A 100 25.74 7.73 6.48
CA TYR A 100 25.39 9.15 6.60
C TYR A 100 25.55 9.65 8.04
N ASP A 101 24.99 8.94 9.02
CA ASP A 101 25.02 9.35 10.43
C ASP A 101 26.42 9.36 11.03
N ARG A 102 27.34 8.52 10.54
CA ARG A 102 28.76 8.56 10.96
C ARG A 102 29.48 9.82 10.49
N GLY A 103 29.13 10.35 9.32
CA GLY A 103 29.70 11.58 8.77
C GLY A 103 29.07 12.86 9.32
N GLU A 104 27.85 12.80 9.86
CA GLU A 104 27.16 13.97 10.40
C GLU A 104 27.57 14.25 11.86
N ALA A 105 28.23 15.39 12.04
CA ALA A 105 28.73 15.85 13.35
C ALA A 105 27.62 16.42 14.24
N ARG A 106 26.54 16.94 13.64
CA ARG A 106 25.46 17.63 14.36
C ARG A 106 24.35 16.65 14.73
N PRO A 107 24.09 16.39 16.03
CA PRO A 107 23.15 15.36 16.45
C PRO A 107 21.74 15.48 15.86
N GLN A 108 21.23 16.71 15.71
CA GLN A 108 19.89 16.99 15.19
C GLN A 108 19.69 16.68 13.69
N TYR A 109 20.76 16.40 12.96
CA TYR A 109 20.70 16.00 11.55
C TYR A 109 20.86 14.49 11.37
N LYS A 110 21.24 13.74 12.42
CA LYS A 110 21.33 12.29 12.36
C LYS A 110 19.95 11.68 12.14
N THR A 111 19.85 10.67 11.28
CA THR A 111 18.60 10.00 10.90
C THR A 111 17.92 9.28 12.07
N THR A 112 18.63 9.07 13.18
CA THR A 112 18.07 8.58 14.45
C THR A 112 17.32 9.63 15.25
N ASP A 113 17.57 10.92 15.00
CA ASP A 113 16.87 12.02 15.66
C ASP A 113 15.47 12.18 15.07
N PRO A 114 14.39 12.19 15.87
CA PRO A 114 13.03 12.31 15.36
C PRO A 114 12.74 13.59 14.57
N GLY A 115 13.45 14.69 14.84
CA GLY A 115 13.31 15.96 14.13
C GLY A 115 14.10 16.02 12.82
N ALA A 116 14.99 15.06 12.55
CA ALA A 116 15.78 15.04 11.33
C ALA A 116 14.92 14.75 10.10
N SER A 117 15.28 15.36 8.97
CA SER A 117 14.54 15.22 7.71
C SER A 117 14.45 13.78 7.19
N TYR A 118 15.37 12.90 7.60
CA TYR A 118 15.42 11.50 7.17
C TYR A 118 14.94 10.50 8.24
N ALA A 119 14.42 10.97 9.39
CA ALA A 119 13.95 10.11 10.48
C ALA A 119 12.82 9.15 10.04
N MET A 120 11.88 9.67 9.23
CA MET A 120 10.80 8.86 8.67
C MET A 120 11.31 7.78 7.70
N MET A 121 12.30 8.10 6.87
CA MET A 121 12.91 7.11 5.97
C MET A 121 13.62 6.01 6.76
N ARG A 122 14.38 6.38 7.80
CA ARG A 122 15.01 5.42 8.71
C ARG A 122 13.97 4.49 9.32
N ALA A 123 12.89 5.04 9.86
CA ALA A 123 11.80 4.26 10.44
C ALA A 123 11.20 3.24 9.45
N GLN A 124 10.99 3.64 8.20
CA GLN A 124 10.49 2.73 7.16
C GLN A 124 11.51 1.65 6.79
N CYS A 125 12.79 1.99 6.74
CA CYS A 125 13.87 1.02 6.49
C CYS A 125 14.03 0.03 7.65
N MET A 126 13.82 0.45 8.90
CA MET A 126 13.73 -0.45 10.06
C MET A 126 12.60 -1.47 9.90
N MET A 127 11.40 -1.02 9.50
CA MET A 127 10.26 -1.91 9.25
C MET A 127 10.55 -2.91 8.13
N LEU A 128 11.18 -2.47 7.04
CA LEU A 128 11.59 -3.32 5.91
C LEU A 128 12.71 -4.31 6.30
N ALA A 129 13.56 -3.95 7.25
CA ALA A 129 14.58 -4.84 7.82
C ALA A 129 14.02 -5.82 8.86
N GLY A 130 12.72 -5.74 9.17
CA GLY A 130 12.04 -6.61 10.14
C GLY A 130 12.02 -6.07 11.58
N ASP A 131 12.58 -4.88 11.84
CA ASP A 131 12.44 -4.17 13.12
C ASP A 131 11.21 -3.26 13.11
N CYS A 132 10.05 -3.89 13.14
CA CYS A 132 8.76 -3.20 13.08
C CYS A 132 8.47 -2.33 14.29
N ASP A 133 8.77 -2.80 15.49
CA ASP A 133 8.46 -2.05 16.70
C ASP A 133 9.40 -0.84 16.87
N GLY A 134 10.70 -1.01 16.59
CA GLY A 134 11.64 0.09 16.54
C GLY A 134 11.27 1.11 15.47
N GLY A 135 10.91 0.63 14.27
CA GLY A 135 10.44 1.47 13.17
C GLY A 135 9.18 2.27 13.51
N LYS A 136 8.15 1.65 14.09
CA LYS A 136 6.92 2.34 14.52
C LYS A 136 7.22 3.39 15.59
N SER A 137 8.05 3.06 16.57
CA SER A 137 8.45 3.99 17.63
C SER A 137 9.15 5.23 17.07
N LEU A 138 10.12 5.05 16.16
CA LEU A 138 10.78 6.17 15.50
C LEU A 138 9.81 6.97 14.62
N MET A 139 8.95 6.31 13.85
CA MET A 139 7.94 6.96 13.01
C MET A 139 7.00 7.84 13.83
N GLN A 140 6.46 7.33 14.94
CA GLN A 140 5.57 8.10 15.81
C GLN A 140 6.25 9.34 16.39
N ARG A 141 7.50 9.19 16.87
CA ARG A 141 8.29 10.32 17.37
C ARG A 141 8.58 11.32 16.26
N ALA A 142 8.92 10.85 15.05
CA ALA A 142 9.22 11.71 13.91
C ALA A 142 7.99 12.50 13.46
N LEU A 143 6.83 11.84 13.37
CA LEU A 143 5.55 12.49 13.10
C LEU A 143 5.20 13.52 14.18
N THR A 144 5.46 13.21 15.46
CA THR A 144 5.22 14.15 16.57
C THR A 144 6.15 15.36 16.49
N ALA A 145 7.44 15.16 16.22
CA ALA A 145 8.42 16.23 16.08
C ALA A 145 8.11 17.17 14.90
N ASN A 146 7.53 16.63 13.82
CA ASN A 146 7.16 17.38 12.62
C ASN A 146 5.68 17.79 12.57
N ASN A 147 4.95 17.72 13.70
CA ASN A 147 3.52 17.98 13.76
C ASN A 147 3.17 19.49 13.79
N SER A 148 3.61 20.25 12.79
CA SER A 148 3.38 21.70 12.71
C SER A 148 1.90 22.07 12.54
N THR A 149 1.07 21.14 12.04
CA THR A 149 -0.36 21.32 11.81
C THR A 149 -1.22 20.97 13.03
N GLY A 150 -0.61 20.56 14.15
CA GLY A 150 -1.33 20.28 15.39
C GLY A 150 -2.26 19.07 15.32
N GLN A 151 -1.94 18.05 14.51
CA GLN A 151 -2.71 16.81 14.44
C GLN A 151 -2.79 16.16 15.82
N SER A 152 -3.93 15.53 16.13
CA SER A 152 -4.08 14.81 17.39
C SER A 152 -3.15 13.60 17.45
N GLN A 153 -2.74 13.20 18.66
CA GLN A 153 -1.91 12.01 18.87
C GLN A 153 -2.50 10.75 18.22
N GLN A 154 -3.82 10.64 18.24
CA GLN A 154 -4.57 9.57 17.61
C GLN A 154 -4.41 9.55 16.08
N MET A 155 -4.41 10.71 15.42
CA MET A 155 -4.14 10.80 13.97
C MET A 155 -2.70 10.37 13.65
N LEU A 156 -1.71 10.78 14.46
CA LEU A 156 -0.31 10.39 14.26
C LEU A 156 -0.11 8.88 14.44
N MET A 157 -0.79 8.28 15.43
CA MET A 157 -0.81 6.83 15.62
C MET A 157 -1.41 6.11 14.41
N ARG A 158 -2.55 6.58 13.88
CA ARG A 158 -3.15 6.02 12.66
C ARG A 158 -2.22 6.11 11.45
N SER A 159 -1.51 7.23 11.28
CA SER A 159 -0.50 7.38 10.22
C SER A 159 0.67 6.41 10.40
N THR A 160 1.09 6.18 11.65
CA THR A 160 2.13 5.19 11.99
C THR A 160 1.68 3.77 11.66
N GLU A 161 0.45 3.39 12.03
CA GLU A 161 -0.14 2.08 11.71
C GLU A 161 -0.31 1.87 10.20
N GLY A 162 -0.78 2.90 9.48
CA GLY A 162 -0.88 2.87 8.02
C GLY A 162 0.48 2.66 7.37
N THR A 163 1.50 3.37 7.85
CA THR A 163 2.90 3.18 7.42
C THR A 163 3.38 1.76 7.70
N ALA A 164 3.18 1.26 8.93
CA ALA A 164 3.56 -0.09 9.31
C ALA A 164 2.90 -1.14 8.38
N SER A 165 1.61 -1.00 8.05
CA SER A 165 0.92 -1.94 7.16
C SER A 165 1.54 -2.09 5.76
N MET A 166 2.35 -1.12 5.31
CA MET A 166 3.03 -1.12 4.01
C MET A 166 4.49 -1.61 4.08
N TYR A 167 5.19 -1.30 5.17
CA TYR A 167 6.64 -1.52 5.27
C TYR A 167 7.04 -2.64 6.22
N CYS A 168 6.17 -3.02 7.16
CA CYS A 168 6.45 -4.11 8.08
C CYS A 168 6.44 -5.47 7.37
N VAL A 169 7.56 -6.18 7.46
CA VAL A 169 7.77 -7.50 6.87
C VAL A 169 8.35 -8.48 7.89
N GLY A 170 8.41 -9.76 7.51
CA GLY A 170 8.95 -10.83 8.34
C GLY A 170 7.90 -11.49 9.25
N ASP A 171 8.41 -12.37 10.11
CA ASP A 171 7.60 -13.29 10.92
C ASP A 171 7.30 -12.75 12.32
N LYS A 172 7.99 -11.69 12.74
CA LYS A 172 7.87 -11.08 14.09
C LYS A 172 6.85 -9.95 14.15
N LEU A 173 5.80 -10.02 13.35
CA LEU A 173 4.73 -9.03 13.41
C LEU A 173 3.80 -9.31 14.58
N SER A 174 3.41 -8.26 15.30
CA SER A 174 2.31 -8.36 16.26
C SER A 174 1.03 -8.84 15.56
N PRO A 175 0.09 -9.51 16.25
CA PRO A 175 -1.17 -9.93 15.63
C PRO A 175 -1.92 -8.79 14.94
N ARG A 176 -1.84 -7.57 15.50
CA ARG A 176 -2.39 -6.36 14.88
C ARG A 176 -1.71 -6.02 13.56
N ASP A 177 -0.38 -5.99 13.53
CA ASP A 177 0.38 -5.69 12.32
C ASP A 177 0.20 -6.77 11.25
N GLN A 178 0.03 -8.03 11.65
CA GLN A 178 -0.29 -9.12 10.72
C GLN A 178 -1.63 -8.86 10.00
N VAL A 179 -2.68 -8.49 10.74
CA VAL A 179 -4.00 -8.16 10.18
C VAL A 179 -3.94 -6.94 9.27
N LEU A 180 -3.26 -5.87 9.69
CA LEU A 180 -3.15 -4.66 8.89
C LEU A 180 -2.37 -4.91 7.59
N ARG A 181 -1.28 -5.67 7.64
CA ARG A 181 -0.52 -6.07 6.44
C ARG A 181 -1.38 -6.91 5.49
N ALA A 182 -2.03 -7.95 6.00
CA ALA A 182 -2.90 -8.81 5.20
C ALA A 182 -4.06 -8.03 4.57
N SER A 183 -4.70 -7.14 5.33
CA SER A 183 -5.76 -6.27 4.83
C SER A 183 -5.28 -5.32 3.73
N ASN A 184 -4.09 -4.74 3.90
CA ASN A 184 -3.49 -3.85 2.91
C ASN A 184 -3.14 -4.61 1.62
N GLU A 185 -2.61 -5.83 1.73
CA GLU A 185 -2.31 -6.69 0.59
C GLU A 185 -3.58 -7.04 -0.20
N LEU A 186 -4.63 -7.50 0.49
CA LEU A 186 -5.94 -7.79 -0.11
C LEU A 186 -6.53 -6.55 -0.82
N THR A 187 -6.42 -5.37 -0.18
CA THR A 187 -6.95 -4.12 -0.74
C THR A 187 -6.23 -3.70 -2.01
N GLN A 188 -4.90 -3.76 -2.02
CA GLN A 188 -4.09 -3.44 -3.21
C GLN A 188 -4.33 -4.45 -4.34
N ALA A 189 -4.43 -5.74 -4.01
CA ALA A 189 -4.76 -6.78 -4.96
C ALA A 189 -6.15 -6.57 -5.57
N ALA A 190 -7.16 -6.33 -4.74
CA ALA A 190 -8.52 -6.04 -5.17
C ALA A 190 -8.64 -4.78 -6.05
N ALA A 191 -7.86 -3.74 -5.74
CA ALA A 191 -7.76 -2.52 -6.56
C ALA A 191 -7.01 -2.74 -7.88
N GLY A 192 -6.26 -3.84 -8.02
CA GLY A 192 -5.40 -4.11 -9.17
C GLY A 192 -4.09 -3.31 -9.16
N SER A 193 -3.77 -2.63 -8.06
CA SER A 193 -2.48 -1.92 -7.90
C SER A 193 -1.32 -2.88 -7.63
N LYS A 194 -1.62 -4.10 -7.19
CA LYS A 194 -0.65 -5.17 -6.98
C LYS A 194 -1.17 -6.49 -7.56
N GLN A 195 -0.34 -7.19 -8.31
CA GLN A 195 -0.63 -8.55 -8.77
C GLN A 195 -0.17 -9.54 -7.70
N VAL A 196 -1.06 -10.45 -7.30
CA VAL A 196 -0.78 -11.52 -6.33
C VAL A 196 -1.43 -12.82 -6.80
N ASP A 197 -0.94 -13.95 -6.32
CA ASP A 197 -1.57 -15.25 -6.59
C ASP A 197 -2.76 -15.53 -5.65
N SER A 198 -3.60 -16.51 -6.03
CA SER A 198 -4.75 -16.92 -5.22
C SER A 198 -4.33 -17.44 -3.84
N ALA A 199 -3.15 -18.07 -3.73
CA ALA A 199 -2.63 -18.56 -2.46
C ALA A 199 -2.37 -17.42 -1.45
N THR A 200 -1.84 -16.29 -1.94
CA THR A 200 -1.65 -15.06 -1.17
C THR A 200 -2.98 -14.47 -0.73
N CYS A 201 -3.95 -14.33 -1.64
CA CYS A 201 -5.31 -13.88 -1.28
C CYS A 201 -5.91 -14.75 -0.16
N ARG A 202 -5.76 -16.08 -0.26
CA ARG A 202 -6.28 -17.03 0.73
C ARG A 202 -5.62 -16.89 2.10
N ARG A 203 -4.29 -16.91 2.14
CA ARG A 203 -3.52 -16.73 3.37
C ARG A 203 -3.94 -15.45 4.10
N ASP A 204 -4.03 -14.35 3.37
CA ASP A 204 -4.31 -13.05 3.97
C ASP A 204 -5.78 -12.92 4.39
N TYR A 205 -6.73 -13.46 3.62
CA TYR A 205 -8.13 -13.58 4.01
C TYR A 205 -8.30 -14.37 5.31
N GLU A 206 -7.73 -15.58 5.37
CA GLU A 206 -7.81 -16.45 6.55
C GLU A 206 -7.15 -15.82 7.77
N LEU A 207 -6.04 -15.10 7.58
CA LEU A 207 -5.36 -14.39 8.66
C LEU A 207 -6.25 -13.28 9.23
N VAL A 208 -6.87 -12.45 8.40
CA VAL A 208 -7.78 -11.39 8.86
C VAL A 208 -9.00 -12.00 9.55
N LYS A 209 -9.61 -13.06 9.02
CA LYS A 209 -10.74 -13.75 9.68
C LYS A 209 -10.37 -14.34 11.04
N ARG A 210 -9.17 -14.90 11.16
CA ARG A 210 -8.72 -15.53 12.41
C ARG A 210 -8.37 -14.51 13.48
N LEU A 211 -7.59 -13.49 13.13
CA LEU A 211 -7.02 -12.54 14.10
C LEU A 211 -7.87 -11.28 14.28
N GLY A 212 -8.57 -10.81 13.24
CA GLY A 212 -9.36 -9.58 13.24
C GLY A 212 -10.32 -9.46 14.44
N PRO A 213 -11.16 -10.48 14.72
CA PRO A 213 -12.09 -10.44 15.86
C PRO A 213 -11.41 -10.32 17.23
N GLN A 214 -10.17 -10.82 17.35
CA GLN A 214 -9.40 -10.84 18.60
C GLN A 214 -8.77 -9.49 18.94
N LEU A 215 -8.69 -8.58 17.96
CA LEU A 215 -8.04 -7.27 18.11
C LEU A 215 -8.99 -6.19 18.64
N SER A 216 -10.17 -6.58 19.13
CA SER A 216 -11.16 -5.68 19.70
C SER A 216 -10.73 -5.19 21.09
N GLY A 217 -10.72 -3.87 21.31
CA GLY A 217 -10.36 -3.30 22.61
C GLY A 217 -9.90 -1.83 22.59
N GLY A 218 -9.64 -1.26 21.42
CA GLY A 218 -9.45 0.19 21.24
C GLY A 218 -10.70 0.84 20.66
N SER A 219 -10.92 2.13 20.93
CA SER A 219 -12.03 2.92 20.36
C SER A 219 -11.93 3.11 18.84
N GLU A 220 -10.86 2.65 18.20
CA GLU A 220 -10.55 2.94 16.79
C GLU A 220 -9.84 1.78 16.09
N ASP A 221 -10.59 0.71 15.87
CA ASP A 221 -10.03 -0.53 15.37
C ASP A 221 -9.92 -0.52 13.83
N GLN A 222 -8.77 -0.07 13.32
CA GLN A 222 -8.35 -0.39 11.94
C GLN A 222 -8.46 -1.89 11.66
N ALA A 223 -8.28 -2.74 12.68
CA ALA A 223 -8.54 -4.18 12.60
C ALA A 223 -10.02 -4.53 12.34
N LYS A 224 -10.98 -3.82 12.95
CA LYS A 224 -12.41 -3.99 12.63
C LYS A 224 -12.72 -3.52 11.21
N LYS A 225 -12.08 -2.44 10.76
CA LYS A 225 -12.20 -1.97 9.37
C LYS A 225 -11.63 -2.98 8.38
N ALA A 226 -10.51 -3.63 8.72
CA ALA A 226 -9.93 -4.71 7.93
C ALA A 226 -10.91 -5.87 7.74
N GLU A 227 -11.55 -6.32 8.83
CA GLU A 227 -12.57 -7.37 8.77
C GLU A 227 -13.80 -6.93 7.96
N ALA A 228 -14.34 -5.73 8.23
CA ALA A 228 -15.48 -5.20 7.50
C ALA A 228 -15.20 -5.04 6.00
N GLY A 229 -13.95 -4.73 5.63
CA GLY A 229 -13.50 -4.57 4.25
C GLY A 229 -13.39 -5.89 3.47
N LEU A 230 -13.36 -7.06 4.14
CA LEU A 230 -13.23 -8.36 3.48
C LEU A 230 -14.33 -8.66 2.48
N ILE A 231 -15.53 -8.10 2.70
CA ILE A 231 -16.66 -8.22 1.77
C ILE A 231 -16.29 -7.76 0.37
N TRP A 232 -15.42 -6.75 0.25
CA TRP A 232 -14.96 -6.22 -1.03
C TRP A 232 -13.59 -6.75 -1.41
N SER A 233 -12.62 -6.71 -0.50
CA SER A 233 -11.21 -6.95 -0.83
C SER A 233 -10.91 -8.42 -1.11
N ALA A 234 -11.45 -9.37 -0.34
CA ALA A 234 -11.18 -10.79 -0.55
C ALA A 234 -11.70 -11.31 -1.91
N PRO A 235 -12.99 -11.13 -2.27
CA PRO A 235 -13.49 -11.68 -3.53
C PRO A 235 -12.88 -11.00 -4.76
N ASN A 236 -12.57 -9.70 -4.70
CA ASN A 236 -11.86 -9.01 -5.78
C ASN A 236 -10.38 -9.41 -5.90
N CYS A 237 -9.69 -9.71 -4.79
CA CYS A 237 -8.35 -10.29 -4.83
C CYS A 237 -8.36 -11.62 -5.58
N PHE A 238 -9.23 -12.56 -5.18
CA PHE A 238 -9.34 -13.86 -5.83
C PHE A 238 -9.73 -13.77 -7.30
N GLY A 239 -10.70 -12.91 -7.63
CA GLY A 239 -11.15 -12.75 -9.01
C GLY A 239 -10.05 -12.21 -9.91
N ARG A 240 -9.26 -11.23 -9.45
CA ARG A 240 -8.10 -10.72 -10.19
C ARG A 240 -6.96 -11.73 -10.30
N ALA A 241 -6.81 -12.60 -9.31
CA ALA A 241 -5.88 -13.74 -9.36
C ALA A 241 -6.38 -14.90 -10.26
N GLY A 242 -7.56 -14.77 -10.88
CA GLY A 242 -8.15 -15.78 -11.78
C GLY A 242 -8.88 -16.93 -11.07
N ASP A 243 -9.03 -16.88 -9.75
CA ASP A 243 -9.71 -17.92 -8.95
C ASP A 243 -11.15 -17.51 -8.63
N CYS A 244 -12.01 -17.55 -9.66
CA CYS A 244 -13.41 -17.14 -9.53
C CYS A 244 -14.24 -18.04 -8.60
N ALA A 245 -13.82 -19.29 -8.40
CA ALA A 245 -14.45 -20.18 -7.43
C ALA A 245 -14.18 -19.72 -6.00
N ALA A 246 -12.93 -19.41 -5.66
CA ALA A 246 -12.59 -18.83 -4.35
C ALA A 246 -13.17 -17.43 -4.15
N ALA A 247 -13.25 -16.63 -5.22
CA ALA A 247 -13.91 -15.33 -5.19
C ALA A 247 -15.38 -15.46 -4.78
N LEU A 248 -16.15 -16.35 -5.42
CA LEU A 248 -17.55 -16.58 -5.06
C LEU A 248 -17.70 -17.13 -3.65
N ALA A 249 -16.83 -18.05 -3.24
CA ALA A 249 -16.85 -18.61 -1.89
C ALA A 249 -16.62 -17.54 -0.81
N SER A 250 -15.63 -16.68 -0.99
CA SER A 250 -15.35 -15.58 -0.06
C SER A 250 -16.45 -14.52 -0.04
N TYR A 251 -17.00 -14.15 -1.21
CA TYR A 251 -18.15 -13.25 -1.29
C TYR A 251 -19.37 -13.80 -0.54
N ARG A 252 -19.71 -15.07 -0.76
CA ARG A 252 -20.80 -15.76 -0.02
C ARG A 252 -20.56 -15.71 1.48
N ALA A 253 -19.36 -16.07 1.94
CA ALA A 253 -19.02 -16.10 3.35
C ALA A 253 -19.17 -14.73 4.06
N GLU A 254 -18.92 -13.63 3.36
CA GLU A 254 -19.01 -12.27 3.93
C GLU A 254 -20.39 -11.61 3.80
N ILE A 255 -21.21 -12.05 2.83
CA ILE A 255 -22.56 -11.52 2.59
C ILE A 255 -23.62 -12.31 3.36
N GLU A 256 -23.56 -13.65 3.36
CA GLU A 256 -24.62 -14.50 3.90
C GLU A 256 -25.00 -14.17 5.35
N PRO A 257 -24.06 -13.93 6.29
CA PRO A 257 -24.40 -13.55 7.66
C PRO A 257 -25.14 -12.20 7.80
N LYS A 258 -25.12 -11.37 6.75
CA LYS A 258 -25.73 -10.03 6.71
C LYS A 258 -27.09 -10.02 6.00
N MET A 259 -27.49 -11.15 5.39
CA MET A 259 -28.75 -11.24 4.66
C MET A 259 -29.92 -11.46 5.62
N THR A 260 -31.03 -10.75 5.39
CA THR A 260 -32.27 -10.92 6.15
C THR A 260 -33.20 -11.99 5.56
N VAL A 261 -32.91 -12.45 4.33
CA VAL A 261 -33.71 -13.45 3.61
C VAL A 261 -33.55 -14.84 4.25
N LYS A 262 -34.65 -15.41 4.74
CA LYS A 262 -34.64 -16.73 5.43
C LYS A 262 -34.62 -17.93 4.49
N ASP A 263 -35.15 -17.79 3.28
CA ASP A 263 -35.17 -18.87 2.29
C ASP A 263 -33.77 -19.08 1.67
N PRO A 264 -33.19 -20.30 1.76
CA PRO A 264 -31.83 -20.56 1.25
C PRO A 264 -31.72 -20.48 -0.27
N ALA A 265 -32.77 -20.85 -1.02
CA ALA A 265 -32.76 -20.78 -2.48
C ALA A 265 -32.81 -19.32 -2.96
N ILE A 266 -33.61 -18.47 -2.29
CA ILE A 266 -33.63 -17.04 -2.58
C ILE A 266 -32.29 -16.38 -2.20
N ARG A 267 -31.70 -16.74 -1.06
CA ARG A 267 -30.35 -16.26 -0.69
C ARG A 267 -29.30 -16.61 -1.73
N GLU A 268 -29.21 -17.88 -2.09
CA GLU A 268 -28.22 -18.36 -3.06
C GLU A 268 -28.40 -17.66 -4.41
N LYS A 269 -29.63 -17.50 -4.89
CA LYS A 269 -29.91 -16.76 -6.12
C LYS A 269 -29.47 -15.29 -6.02
N ALA A 270 -29.71 -14.63 -4.90
CA ALA A 270 -29.28 -13.24 -4.70
C ALA A 270 -27.74 -13.12 -4.66
N ILE A 271 -27.04 -14.07 -4.03
CA ILE A 271 -25.57 -14.13 -4.03
C ILE A 271 -25.04 -14.33 -5.45
N GLN A 272 -25.59 -15.30 -6.20
CA GLN A 272 -25.18 -15.58 -7.58
C GLN A 272 -25.42 -14.38 -8.51
N ASN A 273 -26.53 -13.68 -8.33
CA ASN A 273 -26.86 -12.51 -9.15
C ASN A 273 -25.99 -11.29 -8.82
N GLY A 274 -25.68 -11.06 -7.54
CA GLY A 274 -24.85 -9.92 -7.14
C GLY A 274 -23.35 -10.12 -7.35
N PHE A 275 -22.88 -11.37 -7.38
CA PHE A 275 -21.45 -11.67 -7.48
C PHE A 275 -20.77 -11.09 -8.73
N PRO A 276 -21.32 -11.19 -9.96
CA PRO A 276 -20.68 -10.64 -11.16
C PRO A 276 -20.51 -9.11 -11.13
N ASP A 277 -21.44 -8.39 -10.51
CA ASP A 277 -21.35 -6.93 -10.36
C ASP A 277 -20.31 -6.54 -9.28
N HIS A 278 -20.19 -7.38 -8.26
CA HIS A 278 -19.24 -7.17 -7.16
C HIS A 278 -17.80 -7.58 -7.50
N VAL A 279 -17.64 -8.58 -8.39
CA VAL A 279 -16.34 -9.09 -8.88
C VAL A 279 -16.33 -9.12 -10.40
N PRO A 280 -16.18 -7.96 -11.06
CA PRO A 280 -16.28 -7.86 -12.52
C PRO A 280 -15.30 -8.75 -13.28
N SER A 281 -14.12 -9.04 -12.70
CA SER A 281 -13.11 -9.93 -13.30
C SER A 281 -13.57 -11.38 -13.46
N CYS A 282 -14.65 -11.77 -12.79
CA CYS A 282 -15.23 -13.12 -12.87
C CYS A 282 -16.51 -13.20 -13.71
N LYS A 283 -16.88 -12.11 -14.39
CA LYS A 283 -17.98 -12.14 -15.36
C LYS A 283 -17.56 -13.04 -16.51
N LYS A 284 -18.30 -14.15 -16.71
CA LYS A 284 -18.10 -15.02 -17.87
C LYS A 284 -18.36 -14.18 -19.13
N ASN A 285 -17.36 -14.09 -20.00
CA ASN A 285 -17.57 -13.63 -21.37
C ASN A 285 -18.31 -14.70 -22.17
#